data_AF-A0A350W7E1-F1
#
_entry.id   AF-A0A350W7E1-F1
#
_cell.length_a   1.000
_cell.length_b   1.000
_cell.length_c   1.000
_cell.angle_alpha   90.00
_cell.angle_beta   90.00
_cell.angle_gamma   90.00
#
_symmetry.space_group_name_H-M   'P 1'
#
loop_
_entity.id
_entity.type
_entity.pdbx_description
1 polymer ?
#
loop_
_entity_poly.entity_id
_entity_poly.type
_entity_poly.pdbx_seq_one_letter_code
_entity_poly.pdbx_strand_id
1 'polypeptide(L)'
;MKDNLIKTEMNVNNNKINVMRIGNEEYISLTDLARYADEDDPRYPIQNWMRNKDVISYLGLWEKLNNENFKGVEFDTFKNEAGSNKFKI
;
A
#
# COMPACT_ATOMS: atom_id res chain seq x y z
N MET A 1 -11.10 -5.77 23.51
CA MET A 1 -10.56 -5.91 22.14
C MET A 1 -10.63 -4.62 21.32
N LYS A 2 -11.17 -3.50 21.87
CA LYS A 2 -11.07 -2.17 21.24
C LYS A 2 -9.85 -1.36 21.73
N ASP A 3 -9.02 -1.96 22.58
CA ASP A 3 -8.18 -1.22 23.54
C ASP A 3 -6.75 -0.94 23.05
N ASN A 4 -6.38 -1.36 21.84
CA ASN A 4 -5.03 -1.20 21.27
C ASN A 4 -5.01 -0.43 19.94
N LEU A 5 -6.03 0.39 19.66
CA LEU A 5 -6.08 1.21 18.45
C LEU A 5 -5.49 2.60 18.74
N ILE A 6 -4.33 2.89 18.17
CA ILE A 6 -3.74 4.24 18.21
C ILE A 6 -3.91 4.88 16.84
N LYS A 7 -4.37 6.13 16.80
CA LYS A 7 -4.46 6.93 15.57
C LYS A 7 -3.61 8.19 15.73
N THR A 8 -2.81 8.49 14.72
CA THR A 8 -1.97 9.69 14.65
C THR A 8 -1.85 10.18 13.21
N GLU A 9 -1.23 11.33 13.00
CA GLU A 9 -0.89 11.86 11.68
C GLU A 9 0.65 11.96 11.56
N MET A 10 1.18 11.70 10.37
CA MET A 10 2.55 12.06 10.01
C MET A 10 2.56 13.08 8.86
N ASN A 11 3.56 13.94 8.82
CA ASN A 11 3.73 14.88 7.72
C ASN A 11 4.76 14.32 6.74
N VAL A 12 4.33 14.07 5.50
CA VAL A 12 5.17 13.59 4.39
C VAL A 12 5.07 14.59 3.25
N ASN A 13 6.17 15.28 2.94
CA ASN A 13 6.22 16.29 1.88
C ASN A 13 5.10 17.34 1.99
N ASN A 14 4.83 17.86 3.19
CA ASN A 14 3.74 18.79 3.51
C ASN A 14 2.32 18.20 3.38
N ASN A 15 2.18 16.88 3.20
CA ASN A 15 0.90 16.18 3.23
C ASN A 15 0.71 15.45 4.56
N LYS A 16 -0.47 15.61 5.15
CA LYS A 16 -0.86 14.86 6.36
C LYS A 16 -1.33 13.48 5.98
N ILE A 17 -0.68 12.46 6.53
CA ILE A 17 -0.98 11.07 6.29
C ILE A 17 -1.46 10.44 7.59
N ASN A 18 -2.66 9.85 7.57
CA ASN A 18 -3.17 9.14 8.73
C ASN A 18 -2.36 7.86 8.96
N VAL A 19 -1.99 7.62 10.23
CA VAL A 19 -1.30 6.43 10.70
C VAL A 19 -2.13 5.77 11.78
N MET A 20 -2.25 4.46 11.70
CA MET A 20 -3.02 3.65 12.63
C MET A 20 -2.15 2.50 13.13
N ARG A 21 -2.11 2.29 14.44
CA ARG A 21 -1.49 1.10 15.03
C ARG A 21 -2.57 0.13 15.51
N ILE A 22 -2.43 -1.13 15.14
CA ILE A 22 -3.27 -2.24 15.62
C ILE A 22 -2.33 -3.26 16.26
N GLY A 23 -2.35 -3.35 17.59
CA GLY A 23 -1.38 -4.18 18.32
C GLY A 23 0.05 -3.67 18.12
N ASN A 24 0.91 -4.49 17.53
CA ASN A 24 2.31 -4.15 17.26
C ASN A 24 2.58 -3.75 15.80
N GLU A 25 1.54 -3.68 14.97
CA GLU A 25 1.66 -3.34 13.54
C GLU A 25 1.19 -1.93 13.26
N GLU A 26 1.94 -1.21 12.43
CA GLU A 26 1.65 0.15 12.00
C GLU A 26 1.16 0.16 10.56
N TYR A 27 0.12 0.94 10.32
CA TYR A 27 -0.56 1.07 9.05
C TYR A 27 -0.56 2.54 8.66
N ILE A 28 -0.29 2.81 7.39
CA ILE A 28 -0.30 4.15 6.82
C ILE A 28 -1.45 4.23 5.81
N SER A 29 -2.17 5.35 5.79
CA SER A 29 -3.26 5.59 4.83
C SER A 29 -2.72 5.73 3.41
N LEU A 30 -2.97 4.71 2.59
CA LEU A 30 -2.63 4.73 1.16
C LEU A 30 -3.41 5.81 0.40
N THR A 31 -4.65 6.10 0.81
CA THR A 31 -5.47 7.15 0.19
C THR A 31 -4.87 8.54 0.43
N ASP A 32 -4.38 8.81 1.64
CA ASP A 32 -3.76 10.10 1.93
C ASP A 32 -2.44 10.26 1.16
N LEU A 33 -1.67 9.18 0.99
CA LEU A 33 -0.47 9.18 0.15
C LEU A 33 -0.82 9.43 -1.32
N ALA A 34 -1.91 8.83 -1.81
CA ALA A 34 -2.35 8.99 -3.19
C ALA A 34 -2.84 10.40 -3.53
N ARG A 35 -3.34 11.16 -2.54
CA ARG A 35 -3.73 12.57 -2.73
C ARG A 35 -2.59 13.47 -3.14
N TYR A 36 -1.34 13.10 -2.84
CA TYR A 36 -0.17 13.81 -3.36
C TYR A 36 -0.08 13.73 -4.89
N ALA A 37 -0.48 12.60 -5.47
CA ALA A 37 -0.45 12.40 -6.92
C ALA A 37 -1.70 12.96 -7.61
N ASP A 38 -2.87 12.80 -6.99
CA ASP A 38 -4.16 13.34 -7.44
C ASP A 38 -5.06 13.60 -6.23
N GLU A 39 -5.24 14.86 -5.87
CA GLU A 39 -6.01 15.27 -4.70
C GLU A 39 -7.52 14.98 -4.86
N ASP A 40 -8.04 15.16 -6.07
CA ASP A 40 -9.45 15.06 -6.42
C ASP A 40 -9.88 13.61 -6.59
N ASP A 41 -9.05 12.79 -7.24
CA ASP A 41 -9.33 11.38 -7.47
C ASP A 41 -8.15 10.45 -7.15
N PRO A 42 -7.84 10.24 -5.85
CA PRO A 42 -6.74 9.38 -5.40
C PRO A 42 -6.91 7.92 -5.80
N ARG A 43 -8.07 7.51 -6.32
CA ARG A 43 -8.32 6.12 -6.76
C ARG A 43 -7.51 5.80 -8.03
N TYR A 44 -7.30 6.76 -8.93
CA TYR A 44 -6.55 6.52 -10.16
C TYR A 44 -5.05 6.28 -9.90
N PRO A 45 -4.33 7.08 -9.09
CA PRO A 45 -2.96 6.75 -8.69
C PRO A 45 -2.84 5.37 -8.05
N ILE A 46 -3.74 5.02 -7.11
CA ILE A 46 -3.74 3.71 -6.46
C ILE A 46 -3.93 2.59 -7.48
N GLN A 47 -4.91 2.73 -8.37
CA GLN A 47 -5.15 1.74 -9.42
C GLN A 47 -3.93 1.57 -10.32
N ASN A 48 -3.28 2.66 -10.72
CA ASN A 48 -2.09 2.63 -11.56
C ASN A 48 -0.91 1.95 -10.85
N TRP A 49 -0.67 2.28 -9.58
CA TRP A 49 0.37 1.66 -8.75
C TRP A 49 0.15 0.15 -8.61
N MET A 50 -1.07 -0.27 -8.27
CA MET A 50 -1.40 -1.68 -8.06
C MET A 50 -1.39 -2.51 -9.36
N ARG A 51 -1.46 -1.86 -10.52
CA ARG A 51 -1.34 -2.51 -11.84
C ARG A 51 0.09 -2.57 -12.35
N ASN A 52 0.95 -1.66 -11.89
CA ASN A 52 2.31 -1.56 -12.39
C ASN A 52 3.17 -2.69 -11.84
N LYS A 53 3.75 -3.50 -12.73
CA LYS A 53 4.58 -4.66 -12.38
C LYS A 53 5.83 -4.28 -11.59
N ASP A 54 6.42 -3.12 -11.85
CA ASP A 54 7.59 -2.63 -11.13
C ASP A 54 7.22 -2.24 -9.71
N VAL A 55 6.08 -1.56 -9.51
CA VAL A 55 5.56 -1.22 -8.18
C VAL A 55 5.25 -2.48 -7.38
N ILE A 56 4.53 -3.44 -7.96
CA ILE A 56 4.25 -4.72 -7.29
C ILE A 56 5.54 -5.46 -6.96
N SER A 57 6.50 -5.53 -7.89
CA SER A 57 7.79 -6.18 -7.65
C SER A 57 8.57 -5.52 -6.51
N TYR A 58 8.56 -4.18 -6.44
CA TYR A 58 9.17 -3.43 -5.35
C TYR A 58 8.51 -3.74 -4.00
N LEU A 59 7.18 -3.69 -3.94
CA LEU A 59 6.43 -4.02 -2.71
C LEU A 59 6.71 -5.46 -2.25
N GLY A 60 6.74 -6.42 -3.19
CA GLY A 60 7.07 -7.80 -2.86
C GLY A 60 8.49 -7.98 -2.31
N LEU A 61 9.47 -7.25 -2.84
CA LEU A 61 10.83 -7.26 -2.30
C LEU A 61 10.86 -6.65 -0.89
N TRP A 62 10.19 -5.51 -0.71
CA TRP A 62 10.13 -4.84 0.58
C TRP A 62 9.47 -5.73 1.64
N GLU A 63 8.35 -6.37 1.32
CA GLU A 63 7.66 -7.32 2.20
C GLU A 63 8.55 -8.51 2.54
N LYS A 64 9.24 -9.10 1.55
CA LYS A 64 10.17 -10.20 1.79
C LYS A 64 11.31 -9.82 2.77
N LEU A 65 11.72 -8.54 2.78
CA LEU A 65 12.79 -8.04 3.64
C LEU A 65 12.30 -7.64 5.05
N ASN A 66 11.05 -7.18 5.19
CA ASN A 66 10.57 -6.53 6.42
C ASN A 66 9.39 -7.25 7.09
N ASN A 67 8.78 -8.24 6.43
CA ASN A 67 7.67 -9.03 6.96
C ASN A 67 8.09 -10.50 7.12
N GLU A 68 8.38 -10.91 8.35
CA GLU A 68 8.77 -12.29 8.67
C GLU A 68 7.70 -13.33 8.26
N ASN A 69 6.43 -12.93 8.20
CA ASN A 69 5.30 -13.78 7.83
C ASN A 69 4.90 -13.62 6.36
N PHE A 70 5.83 -13.17 5.49
CA PHE A 70 5.52 -12.91 4.09
C PHE A 70 5.05 -14.16 3.33
N LYS A 71 3.88 -14.04 2.70
CA LYS A 71 3.21 -15.11 1.94
C LYS A 71 3.68 -15.14 0.48
N GLY A 72 4.92 -15.58 0.28
CA GLY A 72 5.58 -15.54 -1.03
C GLY A 72 4.87 -16.34 -2.13
N VAL A 73 4.32 -17.52 -1.80
CA VAL A 73 3.64 -18.38 -2.77
C VAL A 73 2.38 -17.71 -3.31
N GLU A 74 1.56 -17.13 -2.44
CA GLU A 74 0.37 -16.39 -2.82
C GLU A 74 0.73 -15.10 -3.56
N PHE A 75 1.82 -14.45 -3.15
CA PHE A 75 2.30 -13.23 -3.79
C PHE A 75 2.76 -13.47 -5.24
N ASP A 76 3.35 -14.62 -5.56
CA ASP A 76 3.77 -14.94 -6.93
C ASP A 76 2.61 -14.90 -7.94
N THR A 77 1.39 -15.28 -7.53
CA THR A 77 0.20 -15.12 -8.37
C THR A 77 -0.05 -13.64 -8.68
N PHE A 78 -0.09 -12.77 -7.66
CA PHE A 78 -0.27 -11.32 -7.86
C PHE A 78 0.82 -10.71 -8.73
N LYS A 79 2.08 -11.08 -8.50
CA LYS A 79 3.23 -10.61 -9.29
C LYS A 79 3.14 -11.01 -10.76
N ASN A 80 2.70 -12.23 -11.04
CA ASN A 80 2.58 -12.74 -12.41
C ASN A 80 1.39 -12.13 -13.16
N GLU A 81 0.32 -11.77 -12.45
CA GLU A 81 -0.85 -11.11 -13.05
C GLU A 81 -0.65 -9.59 -13.22
N ALA A 82 0.21 -8.96 -12.43
CA ALA A 82 0.51 -7.54 -12.52
C ALA A 82 0.99 -7.13 -13.94
N GLY A 83 0.51 -5.98 -14.41
CA GLY A 83 0.77 -5.48 -15.76
C GLY A 83 -0.06 -6.16 -16.86
N SER A 84 -0.84 -7.19 -16.56
CA SER A 84 -1.74 -7.80 -17.56
C SER A 84 -2.89 -6.85 -17.92
N ASN A 85 -3.37 -6.95 -19.17
CA ASN A 85 -4.54 -6.20 -19.63
C ASN A 85 -5.85 -6.62 -18.91
N LYS A 86 -5.84 -7.69 -18.11
CA LYS A 86 -7.01 -8.14 -17.32
C LYS A 86 -7.45 -7.12 -16.27
N PHE A 87 -6.56 -6.19 -15.90
CA PHE A 87 -6.85 -5.11 -14.96
C PHE A 87 -7.23 -3.79 -15.65
N LYS A 88 -7.47 -3.77 -16.97
CA LYS A 88 -8.04 -2.59 -17.66
C LYS A 88 -9.56 -2.57 -17.44
N ILE A 89 -10.06 -1.46 -16.90
CA ILE A 89 -11.48 -1.06 -16.99
C ILE A 89 -11.64 -0.24 -18.26
#